data_AF-A0A7S0MCJ1-F1
#
_entry.id   AF-A0A7S0MCJ1-F1
#
_cell.length_a   1.000
_cell.length_b   1.000
_cell.length_c   1.000
_cell.angle_alpha   90.00
_cell.angle_beta   90.00
_cell.angle_gamma   90.00
#
_symmetry.space_group_name_H-M   'P 1'
#
loop_
_entity.id
_entity.type
_entity.pdbx_description
1 polymer ?
#
loop_
_entity_poly.entity_id
_entity_poly.type
_entity_poly.pdbx_seq_one_letter_code
_entity_poly.pdbx_strand_id
1 'polypeptide(L)'
;GAAHVAMEYRVFGRAAELMAFMGGAAAAGFDFVEGLGFGPGCFVACAGRFASPEDVASGALGPVQRYADRFYRPWFYKKVQGYARELAAQGAGAVAFDVIPTRDYLFRHDRGAFWMAAYKMPHALGRALGFLLDSHKMYGLAERLPAIFDKREILLQDFMLPVDQVPAFVEVLDRTMGLWPLWFCPLRNIPAPASTPGIFGLPADGGDFCNVGAYGIPSAKRFELEEDNIALELELLKLGGRKVHYSQVYYPRELFYEVLYDGARYDALRRQYGAEGAFLDVHTKIATPNPP
;
A
#
# COMPACT_ATOMS: atom_id res chain seq x y z
N GLY A 1 14.10 11.35 21.15
CA GLY A 1 13.80 10.22 20.26
C GLY A 1 15.03 9.89 19.45
N ALA A 2 15.20 8.64 19.02
CA ALA A 2 16.33 8.26 18.17
C ALA A 2 16.32 9.04 16.85
N ALA A 3 17.49 9.50 16.43
CA ALA A 3 17.64 10.39 15.28
C ALA A 3 17.61 9.65 13.93
N HIS A 4 17.84 8.33 13.94
CA HIS A 4 17.94 7.50 12.74
C HIS A 4 17.24 6.15 12.94
N VAL A 5 16.87 5.53 11.83
CA VAL A 5 16.34 4.17 11.69
C VAL A 5 17.39 3.36 10.93
N ALA A 6 17.83 2.26 11.52
CA ALA A 6 18.64 1.23 10.88
C ALA A 6 17.70 0.29 10.13
N MET A 7 17.83 0.27 8.81
CA MET A 7 17.03 -0.56 7.92
C MET A 7 17.77 -1.81 7.52
N GLU A 8 17.00 -2.88 7.38
CA GLU A 8 17.40 -4.18 6.88
C GLU A 8 16.49 -4.57 5.71
N TYR A 9 17.09 -5.01 4.60
CA TYR A 9 16.37 -5.46 3.42
C TYR A 9 16.68 -6.92 3.13
N ARG A 10 15.63 -7.71 2.95
CA ARG A 10 15.71 -9.14 2.58
C ARG A 10 14.82 -9.44 1.40
N VAL A 11 15.30 -10.26 0.48
CA VAL A 11 14.55 -10.72 -0.70
C VAL A 11 13.94 -12.10 -0.45
N PHE A 12 12.72 -12.28 -0.94
CA PHE A 12 11.94 -13.50 -0.88
C PHE A 12 11.38 -13.83 -2.27
N GLY A 13 11.28 -15.11 -2.57
CA GLY A 13 10.74 -15.59 -3.84
C GLY A 13 9.21 -15.66 -3.84
N ARG A 14 8.59 -15.70 -2.66
CA ARG A 14 7.14 -15.88 -2.53
C ARG A 14 6.53 -14.87 -1.54
N ALA A 15 5.32 -14.42 -1.82
CA ALA A 15 4.58 -13.55 -0.92
C ALA A 15 4.38 -14.16 0.48
N ALA A 16 4.18 -15.49 0.55
CA ALA A 16 4.05 -16.20 1.82
C ALA A 16 5.29 -16.09 2.72
N GLU A 17 6.50 -16.08 2.13
CA GLU A 17 7.76 -15.93 2.87
C GLU A 17 7.91 -14.50 3.40
N LEU A 18 7.52 -13.50 2.60
CA LEU A 18 7.44 -12.11 3.04
C LEU A 18 6.47 -11.97 4.22
N MET A 19 5.26 -12.53 4.13
CA MET A 19 4.27 -12.48 5.22
C MET A 19 4.79 -13.13 6.50
N ALA A 20 5.42 -14.30 6.40
CA ALA A 20 6.00 -14.99 7.54
C ALA A 20 7.10 -14.16 8.22
N PHE A 21 7.99 -13.53 7.43
CA PHE A 21 9.01 -12.62 7.98
C PHE A 21 8.39 -11.42 8.69
N MET A 22 7.41 -10.75 8.06
CA MET A 22 6.78 -9.56 8.65
C MET A 22 5.99 -9.88 9.92
N GLY A 23 5.34 -11.04 9.98
CA GLY A 23 4.64 -11.50 11.20
C GLY A 23 5.58 -11.73 12.39
N GLY A 24 6.84 -12.10 12.13
CA GLY A 24 7.88 -12.27 13.16
C GLY A 24 8.68 -11.01 13.49
N ALA A 25 8.51 -9.92 12.74
CA ALA A 25 9.41 -8.77 12.79
C ALA A 25 9.47 -8.10 14.17
N ALA A 26 8.32 -7.91 14.82
CA ALA A 26 8.27 -7.30 16.15
C ALA A 26 8.98 -8.17 17.21
N ALA A 27 8.81 -9.50 17.16
CA ALA A 27 9.50 -10.42 18.06
C ALA A 27 11.01 -10.47 17.80
N ALA A 28 11.44 -10.19 16.56
CA ALA A 28 12.84 -10.04 16.20
C ALA A 28 13.44 -8.67 16.57
N GLY A 29 12.67 -7.78 17.20
CA GLY A 29 13.14 -6.47 17.68
C GLY A 29 13.10 -5.35 16.64
N PHE A 30 12.34 -5.51 15.55
CA PHE A 30 12.09 -4.42 14.61
C PHE A 30 10.95 -3.52 15.11
N ASP A 31 11.18 -2.20 15.06
CA ASP A 31 10.18 -1.17 15.38
C ASP A 31 9.27 -0.88 14.17
N PHE A 32 9.77 -1.14 12.96
CA PHE A 32 9.07 -0.86 11.72
C PHE A 32 9.20 -2.02 10.74
N VAL A 33 8.17 -2.27 9.95
CA VAL A 33 8.21 -3.26 8.89
C VAL A 33 7.23 -2.90 7.77
N GLU A 34 7.66 -3.06 6.54
CA GLU A 34 6.82 -3.05 5.34
C GLU A 34 7.39 -4.03 4.29
N GLY A 35 6.62 -4.29 3.25
CA GLY A 35 7.06 -5.06 2.09
C GLY A 35 6.87 -4.32 0.79
N LEU A 36 7.72 -4.63 -0.20
CA LEU A 36 7.58 -4.20 -1.59
C LEU A 36 7.71 -5.39 -2.53
N GLY A 37 6.74 -5.56 -3.43
CA GLY A 37 6.77 -6.57 -4.48
C GLY A 37 7.08 -5.95 -5.84
N PHE A 38 7.95 -6.58 -6.62
CA PHE A 38 8.35 -6.11 -7.96
C PHE A 38 8.01 -7.09 -9.09
N GLY A 39 7.30 -8.18 -8.78
CA GLY A 39 6.90 -9.23 -9.72
C GLY A 39 6.60 -10.56 -8.99
N PRO A 40 6.08 -11.56 -9.70
CA PRO A 40 5.61 -12.85 -9.13
C PRO A 40 6.70 -13.76 -8.51
N GLY A 41 7.92 -13.25 -8.35
CA GLY A 41 9.04 -13.96 -7.71
C GLY A 41 9.99 -13.05 -6.95
N CYS A 42 9.59 -11.81 -6.66
CA CYS A 42 10.48 -10.79 -6.12
C CYS A 42 9.76 -9.93 -5.10
N PHE A 43 9.92 -10.30 -3.83
CA PHE A 43 9.34 -9.61 -2.69
C PHE A 43 10.45 -9.18 -1.75
N VAL A 44 10.41 -7.95 -1.25
CA VAL A 44 11.42 -7.40 -0.36
C VAL A 44 10.77 -7.01 0.96
N ALA A 45 11.26 -7.54 2.06
CA ALA A 45 10.95 -6.98 3.38
C ALA A 45 11.89 -5.81 3.65
N CYS A 46 11.32 -4.70 4.13
CA CYS A 46 12.02 -3.53 4.62
C CYS A 46 11.76 -3.43 6.12
N ALA A 47 12.65 -3.98 6.94
CA ALA A 47 12.53 -3.98 8.39
C ALA A 47 13.41 -2.89 9.00
N GLY A 48 12.96 -2.21 10.04
CA GLY A 48 13.69 -1.10 10.65
C GLY A 48 13.66 -1.16 12.16
N ARG A 49 14.77 -0.76 12.79
CA ARG A 49 14.84 -0.46 14.23
C ARG A 49 15.41 0.92 14.43
N PHE A 50 15.08 1.58 15.53
CA PHE A 50 15.77 2.80 15.90
C PHE A 50 17.27 2.53 16.09
N ALA A 51 18.11 3.33 15.43
CA ALA A 51 19.55 3.18 15.50
C ALA A 51 20.10 3.88 16.75
N SER A 52 21.03 3.23 17.44
CA SER A 52 21.83 3.85 18.48
C SER A 52 22.87 4.81 17.87
N PRO A 53 23.42 5.78 18.64
CA PRO A 53 24.53 6.61 18.18
C PRO A 53 25.75 5.79 17.71
N GLU A 54 25.99 4.64 18.33
CA GLU A 54 27.09 3.73 17.97
C GLU A 54 26.84 3.01 16.63
N ASP A 55 25.61 2.55 16.39
CA ASP A 55 25.20 1.98 15.09
C ASP A 55 25.53 2.94 13.95
N VAL A 56 25.24 4.23 14.13
CA VAL A 56 25.51 5.28 13.14
C VAL A 56 27.00 5.59 13.01
N ALA A 57 27.72 5.67 14.13
CA ALA A 57 29.14 6.02 14.14
C ALA A 57 30.04 4.92 13.57
N SER A 58 29.67 3.65 13.76
CA SER A 58 30.45 2.49 13.28
C SER A 58 30.55 2.40 11.75
N GLY A 59 29.55 2.94 11.03
CA GLY A 59 29.42 2.79 9.59
C GLY A 59 29.08 1.37 9.11
N ALA A 60 28.89 0.40 10.03
CA ALA A 60 28.65 -1.00 9.70
C ALA A 60 27.31 -1.24 8.99
N LEU A 61 26.33 -0.36 9.21
CA LEU A 61 24.98 -0.44 8.64
C LEU A 61 24.84 0.35 7.33
N GLY A 62 25.97 0.65 6.69
CA GLY A 62 26.01 1.36 5.41
C GLY A 62 25.86 2.88 5.54
N PRO A 63 25.89 3.59 4.39
CA PRO A 63 25.87 5.04 4.37
C PRO A 63 24.51 5.61 4.77
N VAL A 64 24.54 6.79 5.40
CA VAL A 64 23.32 7.53 5.74
C VAL A 64 22.56 7.95 4.47
N GLN A 65 21.30 7.56 4.38
CA GLN A 65 20.40 7.85 3.27
C GLN A 65 19.45 8.97 3.63
N ARG A 66 19.22 9.85 2.66
CA ARG A 66 18.29 10.98 2.81
C ARG A 66 17.38 11.06 1.61
N TYR A 67 16.10 11.28 1.85
CA TYR A 67 15.04 11.26 0.85
C TYR A 67 14.29 12.59 0.77
N ALA A 68 14.08 13.24 1.91
CA ALA A 68 13.26 14.44 2.02
C ALA A 68 14.01 15.73 1.63
N ASP A 69 15.33 15.80 1.86
CA ASP A 69 16.16 16.99 1.58
C ASP A 69 17.14 16.79 0.41
N ARG A 70 17.11 15.63 -0.26
CA ARG A 70 17.98 15.29 -1.41
C ARG A 70 17.15 14.80 -2.58
N PHE A 71 16.43 15.73 -3.19
CA PHE A 71 15.47 15.46 -4.28
C PHE A 71 16.05 14.69 -5.48
N TYR A 72 17.36 14.80 -5.71
CA TYR A 72 18.07 14.13 -6.81
C TYR A 72 18.39 12.66 -6.56
N ARG A 73 18.20 12.16 -5.33
CA ARG A 73 18.39 10.74 -5.02
C ARG A 73 17.33 9.89 -5.74
N PRO A 74 17.61 8.61 -6.03
CA PRO A 74 16.57 7.68 -6.50
C PRO A 74 15.37 7.67 -5.55
N TRP A 75 14.16 7.44 -6.06
CA TRP A 75 12.99 7.20 -5.21
C TRP A 75 13.22 5.97 -4.33
N PHE A 76 12.61 5.93 -3.14
CA PHE A 76 12.82 4.85 -2.18
C PHE A 76 12.56 3.46 -2.80
N TYR A 77 11.41 3.27 -3.47
CA TYR A 77 11.10 1.99 -4.11
C TYR A 77 12.10 1.59 -5.20
N LYS A 78 12.68 2.55 -5.94
CA LYS A 78 13.71 2.26 -6.96
C LYS A 78 15.01 1.80 -6.32
N LYS A 79 15.34 2.33 -5.15
CA LYS A 79 16.48 1.86 -4.36
C LYS A 79 16.25 0.44 -3.86
N VAL A 80 15.07 0.17 -3.30
CA VAL A 80 14.71 -1.18 -2.83
C VAL A 80 14.67 -2.18 -4.01
N GLN A 81 14.22 -1.76 -5.19
CA GLN A 81 14.30 -2.55 -6.42
C GLN A 81 15.76 -2.84 -6.84
N GLY A 82 16.70 -1.93 -6.58
CA GLY A 82 18.13 -2.16 -6.75
C GLY A 82 18.64 -3.25 -5.81
N TYR A 83 18.33 -3.12 -4.51
CA TYR A 83 18.69 -4.14 -3.52
C TYR A 83 18.09 -5.50 -3.84
N ALA A 84 16.85 -5.57 -4.32
CA ALA A 84 16.26 -6.83 -4.73
C ALA A 84 17.12 -7.60 -5.75
N ARG A 85 17.66 -6.88 -6.75
CA ARG A 85 18.52 -7.47 -7.79
C ARG A 85 19.88 -7.89 -7.23
N GLU A 86 20.49 -7.04 -6.41
CA GLU A 86 21.79 -7.31 -5.79
C GLU A 86 21.73 -8.50 -4.84
N LEU A 87 20.71 -8.56 -3.98
CA LEU A 87 20.51 -9.63 -3.02
C LEU A 87 20.15 -10.96 -3.71
N ALA A 88 19.30 -10.92 -4.75
CA ALA A 88 19.01 -12.12 -5.54
C ALA A 88 20.27 -12.70 -6.20
N ALA A 89 21.21 -11.86 -6.64
CA ALA A 89 22.49 -12.30 -7.20
C ALA A 89 23.47 -12.86 -6.15
N GLN A 90 23.38 -12.41 -4.89
CA GLN A 90 24.21 -12.88 -3.79
C GLN A 90 23.74 -14.22 -3.19
N GLY A 91 22.47 -14.58 -3.40
CA GLY A 91 21.90 -15.86 -2.97
C GLY A 91 21.13 -15.79 -1.65
N ALA A 92 20.67 -16.96 -1.19
CA ALA A 92 19.80 -17.06 -0.03
C ALA A 92 20.49 -16.55 1.25
N GLY A 93 19.76 -15.72 2.02
CA GLY A 93 20.26 -15.15 3.27
C GLY A 93 21.08 -13.87 3.12
N ALA A 94 21.28 -13.36 1.90
CA ALA A 94 21.88 -12.04 1.69
C ALA A 94 21.00 -10.93 2.31
N VAL A 95 21.65 -9.92 2.87
CA VAL A 95 20.99 -8.80 3.55
C VAL A 95 21.66 -7.48 3.13
N ALA A 96 20.85 -6.46 2.87
CA ALA A 96 21.34 -5.09 2.68
C ALA A 96 20.92 -4.20 3.85
N PHE A 97 21.73 -3.17 4.12
CA PHE A 97 21.49 -2.25 5.23
C PHE A 97 21.50 -0.79 4.75
N ASP A 98 20.72 0.04 5.45
CA ASP A 98 20.78 1.49 5.36
C ASP A 98 20.63 2.12 6.74
N VAL A 99 21.13 3.35 6.89
CA VAL A 99 20.79 4.23 8.02
C VAL A 99 20.01 5.42 7.48
N ILE A 100 18.80 5.67 7.98
CA ILE A 100 17.93 6.74 7.48
C ILE A 100 17.56 7.67 8.64
N PRO A 101 17.75 9.00 8.56
CA PRO A 101 17.23 9.90 9.58
C PRO A 101 15.73 9.72 9.77
N THR A 102 15.23 9.80 10.99
CA THR A 102 13.82 9.46 11.31
C THR A 102 12.82 10.24 10.47
N ARG A 103 13.07 11.54 10.20
CA ARG A 103 12.24 12.34 9.30
C ARG A 103 12.24 11.78 7.87
N ASP A 104 13.42 11.49 7.32
CA ASP A 104 13.56 10.91 5.98
C ASP A 104 12.90 9.53 5.89
N TYR A 105 12.97 8.74 6.96
CA TYR A 105 12.28 7.46 7.05
C TYR A 105 10.77 7.64 6.96
N LEU A 106 10.18 8.52 7.78
CA LEU A 106 8.73 8.76 7.79
C LEU A 106 8.19 9.26 6.45
N PHE A 107 8.96 10.09 5.73
CA PHE A 107 8.58 10.67 4.45
C PHE A 107 9.22 9.99 3.22
N ARG A 108 9.77 8.77 3.36
CA ARG A 108 10.51 8.08 2.29
C ARG A 108 9.70 7.82 1.02
N HIS A 109 8.38 7.66 1.16
CA HIS A 109 7.44 7.45 0.05
C HIS A 109 6.82 8.75 -0.50
N ASP A 110 7.02 9.89 0.17
CA ASP A 110 6.36 11.15 -0.22
C ASP A 110 6.80 11.62 -1.62
N ARG A 111 8.12 11.64 -1.87
CA ARG A 111 8.65 12.02 -3.18
C ARG A 111 8.39 10.92 -4.20
N GLY A 112 7.62 11.28 -5.22
CA GLY A 112 7.12 10.39 -6.25
C GLY A 112 5.74 9.81 -5.94
N ALA A 113 5.15 10.15 -4.77
CA ALA A 113 3.92 9.54 -4.24
C ALA A 113 3.98 8.01 -4.39
N PHE A 114 4.85 7.38 -3.59
CA PHE A 114 5.36 6.02 -3.77
C PHE A 114 6.13 5.86 -5.10
N TRP A 115 5.42 5.51 -6.17
CA TRP A 115 5.95 5.36 -7.52
C TRP A 115 5.05 5.98 -8.60
N MET A 116 3.99 6.69 -8.21
CA MET A 116 3.02 7.26 -9.15
C MET A 116 3.65 8.24 -10.15
N ALA A 117 4.64 9.02 -9.72
CA ALA A 117 5.34 9.93 -10.63
C ALA A 117 6.05 9.18 -11.78
N ALA A 118 6.43 7.92 -11.58
CA ALA A 118 7.17 7.13 -12.57
C ALA A 118 6.33 6.80 -13.82
N TYR A 119 5.00 6.83 -13.73
CA TYR A 119 4.12 6.51 -14.86
C TYR A 119 4.18 7.56 -15.97
N LYS A 120 4.34 8.83 -15.61
CA LYS A 120 4.38 9.93 -16.57
C LYS A 120 5.75 10.62 -16.61
N MET A 121 6.70 10.22 -15.75
CA MET A 121 8.02 10.82 -15.66
C MET A 121 9.15 9.78 -15.66
N PRO A 122 10.04 9.79 -16.68
CA PRO A 122 11.23 8.97 -16.68
C PRO A 122 12.10 9.19 -15.44
N HIS A 123 12.68 8.13 -14.89
CA HIS A 123 13.40 8.19 -13.61
C HIS A 123 14.53 9.24 -13.57
N ALA A 124 15.28 9.41 -14.66
CA ALA A 124 16.34 10.42 -14.75
C ALA A 124 15.79 11.85 -14.58
N LEU A 125 14.63 12.13 -15.21
CA LEU A 125 13.93 13.39 -15.09
C LEU A 125 13.32 13.56 -13.69
N GLY A 126 12.76 12.48 -13.13
CA GLY A 126 12.22 12.45 -11.78
C GLY A 126 13.24 12.80 -10.69
N ARG A 127 14.52 12.49 -10.91
CA ARG A 127 15.62 12.96 -10.06
C ARG A 127 15.91 14.45 -10.26
N ALA A 128 15.97 14.92 -11.51
CA ALA A 128 16.27 16.33 -11.80
C ALA A 128 15.18 17.27 -11.26
N LEU A 129 13.91 16.88 -11.40
CA LEU A 129 12.73 17.66 -11.00
C LEU A 129 12.15 17.22 -9.65
N GLY A 130 12.87 16.41 -8.86
CA GLY A 130 12.33 15.77 -7.67
C GLY A 130 11.76 16.72 -6.61
N PHE A 131 12.18 18.00 -6.61
CA PHE A 131 11.66 19.04 -5.73
C PHE A 131 10.21 19.46 -6.05
N LEU A 132 9.67 19.05 -7.19
CA LEU A 132 8.28 19.26 -7.61
C LEU A 132 7.39 18.04 -7.41
N LEU A 133 7.95 16.92 -6.93
CA LEU A 133 7.29 15.61 -6.98
C LEU A 133 6.89 15.07 -5.61
N ASP A 134 6.79 15.91 -4.57
CA ASP A 134 6.11 15.49 -3.34
C ASP A 134 4.62 15.24 -3.57
N SER A 135 3.99 14.48 -2.67
CA SER A 135 2.61 14.03 -2.83
C SER A 135 1.61 15.17 -2.98
N HIS A 136 1.81 16.28 -2.25
CA HIS A 136 0.94 17.46 -2.33
C HIS A 136 1.01 18.11 -3.71
N LYS A 137 2.20 18.39 -4.24
CA LYS A 137 2.36 18.98 -5.58
C LYS A 137 1.86 18.05 -6.67
N MET A 138 2.13 16.75 -6.56
CA MET A 138 1.64 15.73 -7.50
C MET A 138 0.11 15.70 -7.53
N TYR A 139 -0.54 15.71 -6.36
CA TYR A 139 -2.00 15.74 -6.26
C TYR A 139 -2.58 17.00 -6.91
N GLY A 140 -2.05 18.18 -6.58
CA GLY A 140 -2.49 19.45 -7.18
C GLY A 140 -2.25 19.53 -8.69
N LEU A 141 -1.21 18.85 -9.20
CA LEU A 141 -0.96 18.73 -10.64
C LEU A 141 -2.00 17.82 -11.31
N ALA A 142 -2.31 16.66 -10.70
CA ALA A 142 -3.29 15.71 -11.21
C ALA A 142 -4.70 16.32 -11.28
N GLU A 143 -5.09 17.13 -10.30
CA GLU A 143 -6.38 17.85 -10.33
C GLU A 143 -6.45 18.91 -11.44
N ARG A 144 -5.34 19.61 -11.70
CA ARG A 144 -5.29 20.67 -12.72
C ARG A 144 -5.14 20.14 -14.14
N LEU A 145 -4.59 18.94 -14.30
CA LEU A 145 -4.27 18.32 -15.59
C LEU A 145 -4.87 16.91 -15.72
N PRO A 146 -6.22 16.77 -15.65
CA PRO A 146 -6.88 15.47 -15.68
C PRO A 146 -6.66 14.69 -16.99
N ALA A 147 -6.35 15.38 -18.10
CA ALA A 147 -6.01 14.75 -19.37
C ALA A 147 -4.62 14.06 -19.35
N ILE A 148 -3.72 14.47 -18.45
CA ILE A 148 -2.38 13.87 -18.32
C ILE A 148 -2.39 12.78 -17.24
N PHE A 149 -3.16 13.00 -16.18
CA PHE A 149 -3.34 12.10 -15.05
C PHE A 149 -4.78 11.57 -15.04
N ASP A 150 -5.16 10.86 -16.11
CA ASP A 150 -6.50 10.32 -16.19
C ASP A 150 -6.66 9.22 -15.14
N LYS A 151 -7.53 9.48 -14.15
CA LYS A 151 -7.85 8.54 -13.08
C LYS A 151 -8.46 7.24 -13.63
N ARG A 152 -8.95 7.24 -14.87
CA ARG A 152 -9.50 6.05 -15.53
C ARG A 152 -8.44 5.07 -16.02
N GLU A 153 -7.19 5.50 -16.15
CA GLU A 153 -6.08 4.64 -16.57
C GLU A 153 -5.37 3.97 -15.39
N ILE A 154 -5.71 4.35 -14.15
CA ILE A 154 -4.90 4.07 -12.97
C ILE A 154 -5.74 3.29 -11.94
N LEU A 155 -5.23 2.13 -11.53
CA LEU A 155 -5.61 1.52 -10.27
C LEU A 155 -4.87 2.24 -9.14
N LEU A 156 -5.61 2.74 -8.15
CA LEU A 156 -5.06 3.34 -6.94
C LEU A 156 -5.82 2.81 -5.74
N GLN A 157 -5.47 1.64 -5.23
CA GLN A 157 -6.27 0.97 -4.20
C GLN A 157 -5.44 0.29 -3.14
N ASP A 158 -6.01 0.24 -1.93
CA ASP A 158 -5.51 -0.49 -0.79
C ASP A 158 -6.50 -1.60 -0.44
N PHE A 159 -5.99 -2.81 -0.30
CA PHE A 159 -6.75 -4.01 -0.03
C PHE A 159 -6.34 -4.58 1.31
N MET A 160 -7.23 -4.54 2.29
CA MET A 160 -6.97 -5.07 3.62
C MET A 160 -7.55 -6.48 3.74
N LEU A 161 -6.72 -7.48 4.03
CA LEU A 161 -7.13 -8.88 4.13
C LEU A 161 -6.27 -9.68 5.13
N PRO A 162 -6.76 -10.83 5.63
CA PRO A 162 -6.00 -11.68 6.54
C PRO A 162 -4.62 -12.04 5.96
N VAL A 163 -3.59 -12.05 6.80
CA VAL A 163 -2.19 -12.24 6.36
C VAL A 163 -1.98 -13.56 5.61
N ASP A 164 -2.67 -14.62 6.00
CA ASP A 164 -2.62 -15.94 5.37
C ASP A 164 -3.23 -15.97 3.96
N GLN A 165 -4.13 -15.03 3.65
CA GLN A 165 -4.80 -14.92 2.35
C GLN A 165 -4.06 -14.02 1.35
N VAL A 166 -3.07 -13.24 1.81
CA VAL A 166 -2.28 -12.33 0.95
C VAL A 166 -1.66 -13.04 -0.27
N PRO A 167 -1.03 -14.22 -0.16
CA PRO A 167 -0.43 -14.88 -1.31
C PRO A 167 -1.45 -15.19 -2.42
N ALA A 168 -2.62 -15.71 -2.04
CA ALA A 168 -3.69 -16.02 -2.99
C ALA A 168 -4.23 -14.74 -3.66
N PHE A 169 -4.41 -13.67 -2.89
CA PHE A 169 -4.88 -12.39 -3.43
C PHE A 169 -3.88 -11.76 -4.41
N VAL A 170 -2.57 -11.82 -4.12
CA VAL A 170 -1.53 -11.30 -5.03
C VAL A 170 -1.57 -12.02 -6.38
N GLU A 171 -1.79 -13.33 -6.41
CA GLU A 171 -1.94 -14.09 -7.67
C GLU A 171 -3.19 -13.67 -8.45
N VAL A 172 -4.31 -13.43 -7.76
CA VAL A 172 -5.53 -12.90 -8.38
C VAL A 172 -5.28 -11.51 -8.96
N LEU A 173 -4.67 -10.62 -8.17
CA LEU A 173 -4.37 -9.25 -8.56
C LEU A 173 -3.44 -9.20 -9.78
N ASP A 174 -2.35 -9.99 -9.77
CA ASP A 174 -1.42 -10.05 -10.90
C ASP A 174 -2.09 -10.59 -12.17
N ARG A 175 -2.92 -11.64 -12.04
CA ARG A 175 -3.66 -12.20 -13.18
C ARG A 175 -4.68 -11.21 -13.75
N THR A 176 -5.43 -10.53 -12.89
CA THR A 176 -6.50 -9.60 -13.29
C THR A 176 -5.95 -8.28 -13.81
N MET A 177 -4.92 -7.72 -13.16
CA MET A 177 -4.44 -6.36 -13.42
C MET A 177 -3.07 -6.32 -14.11
N GLY A 178 -2.24 -7.36 -13.98
CA GLY A 178 -0.85 -7.35 -14.43
C GLY A 178 -0.06 -6.19 -13.83
N LEU A 179 -0.30 -5.88 -12.55
CA LEU A 179 0.13 -4.62 -11.94
C LEU A 179 1.24 -4.83 -10.92
N TRP A 180 2.35 -4.12 -11.15
CA TRP A 180 3.50 -4.03 -10.25
C TRP A 180 4.10 -2.62 -10.31
N PRO A 181 4.77 -2.15 -9.23
CA PRO A 181 5.02 -2.84 -7.96
C PRO A 181 3.81 -2.83 -7.01
N LEU A 182 3.90 -3.60 -5.91
CA LEU A 182 2.92 -3.68 -4.83
C LEU A 182 3.55 -3.28 -3.49
N TRP A 183 2.76 -2.65 -2.62
CA TRP A 183 3.15 -2.31 -1.25
C TRP A 183 2.44 -3.25 -0.25
N PHE A 184 3.12 -3.64 0.81
CA PHE A 184 2.58 -4.50 1.85
C PHE A 184 2.79 -3.85 3.22
N CYS A 185 1.70 -3.60 3.93
CA CYS A 185 1.73 -3.01 5.26
C CYS A 185 1.03 -3.95 6.25
N PRO A 186 1.77 -4.64 7.14
CA PRO A 186 1.16 -5.49 8.14
C PRO A 186 0.39 -4.66 9.16
N LEU A 187 -0.80 -5.11 9.54
CA LEU A 187 -1.73 -4.45 10.43
C LEU A 187 -2.09 -5.40 11.57
N ARG A 188 -1.80 -4.99 12.80
CA ARG A 188 -2.25 -5.74 13.97
C ARG A 188 -3.75 -5.62 14.10
N ASN A 189 -4.44 -6.75 14.16
CA ASN A 189 -5.86 -6.77 14.48
C ASN A 189 -6.03 -6.49 15.98
N ILE A 190 -6.78 -5.44 16.30
CA ILE A 190 -7.11 -5.08 17.67
C ILE A 190 -8.56 -5.52 17.89
N PRO A 191 -8.82 -6.59 18.67
CA PRO A 191 -10.17 -7.07 18.89
C PRO A 191 -11.06 -5.96 19.46
N ALA A 192 -12.12 -5.62 18.73
CA ALA A 192 -13.17 -4.76 19.27
C ALA A 192 -14.06 -5.57 20.24
N PRO A 193 -14.65 -4.94 21.27
CA PRO A 193 -15.65 -5.60 22.10
C PRO A 193 -16.78 -6.19 21.25
N ALA A 194 -17.21 -7.42 21.55
CA ALA A 194 -18.25 -8.16 20.82
C ALA A 194 -19.58 -7.40 20.66
N SER A 195 -19.81 -6.35 21.47
CA SER A 195 -20.98 -5.48 21.43
C SER A 195 -21.08 -4.59 20.19
N THR A 196 -20.04 -4.51 19.35
CA THR A 196 -20.06 -3.64 18.16
C THR A 196 -19.46 -4.32 16.93
N PRO A 197 -20.18 -5.24 16.26
CA PRO A 197 -19.85 -5.57 14.88
C PRO A 197 -20.01 -4.27 14.08
N GLY A 198 -18.92 -3.60 13.73
CA GLY A 198 -19.00 -2.36 12.96
C GLY A 198 -19.61 -2.66 11.60
N ILE A 199 -20.48 -1.78 11.08
CA ILE A 199 -21.00 -1.86 9.70
C ILE A 199 -19.84 -1.98 8.69
N PHE A 200 -18.72 -1.32 8.99
CA PHE A 200 -17.47 -1.36 8.21
C PHE A 200 -16.37 -2.20 8.86
N GLY A 201 -16.68 -2.94 9.93
CA GLY A 201 -15.72 -3.80 10.62
C GLY A 201 -15.29 -4.97 9.73
N LEU A 202 -14.02 -5.34 9.82
CA LEU A 202 -13.56 -6.62 9.32
C LEU A 202 -13.98 -7.74 10.28
N PRO A 203 -14.08 -9.00 9.81
CA PRO A 203 -14.28 -10.14 10.70
C PRO A 203 -13.21 -10.17 11.79
N ALA A 204 -13.63 -10.18 13.07
CA ALA A 204 -12.73 -10.10 14.22
C ALA A 204 -11.89 -11.36 14.43
N ASP A 205 -12.18 -12.44 13.69
CA ASP A 205 -11.65 -13.79 13.79
C ASP A 205 -10.47 -14.09 12.83
N GLY A 206 -10.14 -13.17 11.90
CA GLY A 206 -9.13 -13.38 10.85
C GLY A 206 -7.66 -13.24 11.26
N GLY A 207 -7.34 -13.10 12.55
CA GLY A 207 -5.96 -12.80 12.98
C GLY A 207 -5.49 -11.42 12.53
N ASP A 208 -4.18 -11.22 12.42
CA ASP A 208 -3.60 -9.97 11.88
C ASP A 208 -3.87 -9.84 10.38
N PHE A 209 -3.96 -8.60 9.90
CA PHE A 209 -4.25 -8.26 8.50
C PHE A 209 -3.00 -7.73 7.80
N CYS A 210 -3.05 -7.67 6.48
CA CYS A 210 -2.12 -6.90 5.68
C CYS A 210 -2.92 -5.98 4.76
N ASN A 211 -2.47 -4.73 4.64
CA ASN A 211 -2.89 -3.85 3.56
C ASN A 211 -1.96 -4.03 2.37
N VAL A 212 -2.51 -4.43 1.24
CA VAL A 212 -1.84 -4.55 -0.05
C VAL A 212 -2.17 -3.32 -0.89
N GLY A 213 -1.20 -2.42 -1.02
CA GLY A 213 -1.29 -1.23 -1.85
C GLY A 213 -0.94 -1.53 -3.31
N ALA A 214 -1.90 -1.30 -4.21
CA ALA A 214 -1.79 -1.52 -5.63
C ALA A 214 -2.02 -0.21 -6.39
N TYR A 215 -0.92 0.37 -6.85
CA TYR A 215 -0.93 1.68 -7.50
C TYR A 215 -0.28 1.56 -8.86
N GLY A 216 -0.99 1.95 -9.92
CA GLY A 216 -0.42 1.98 -11.26
C GLY A 216 -1.39 1.79 -12.39
N ILE A 217 -0.82 1.71 -13.59
CA ILE A 217 -1.57 1.44 -14.81
C ILE A 217 -1.60 -0.07 -15.01
N PRO A 218 -2.78 -0.72 -14.97
CA PRO A 218 -2.91 -2.14 -15.27
C PRO A 218 -2.35 -2.47 -16.65
N SER A 219 -1.68 -3.62 -16.78
CA SER A 219 -1.05 -4.07 -18.03
C SER A 219 -1.65 -5.37 -18.59
N ALA A 220 -2.69 -5.88 -17.94
CA ALA A 220 -3.47 -7.01 -18.44
C ALA A 220 -4.02 -6.71 -19.85
N LYS A 221 -4.03 -7.73 -20.72
CA LYS A 221 -4.42 -7.59 -22.14
C LYS A 221 -5.83 -7.07 -22.35
N ARG A 222 -6.72 -7.33 -21.39
CA ARG A 222 -8.07 -6.79 -21.30
C ARG A 222 -8.18 -6.23 -19.88
N PHE A 223 -8.29 -4.91 -19.77
CA PHE A 223 -8.59 -4.23 -18.52
C PHE A 223 -9.78 -3.30 -18.76
N GLU A 224 -10.92 -3.66 -18.17
CA GLU A 224 -12.13 -2.86 -18.11
C GLU A 224 -12.22 -2.27 -16.72
N LEU A 225 -12.01 -0.95 -16.61
CA LEU A 225 -11.81 -0.25 -15.34
C LEU A 225 -12.85 -0.62 -14.28
N GLU A 226 -14.14 -0.50 -14.59
CA GLU A 226 -15.19 -0.79 -13.62
C GLU A 226 -15.35 -2.29 -13.33
N GLU A 227 -15.49 -3.10 -14.38
CA GLU A 227 -15.73 -4.54 -14.26
C GLU A 227 -14.62 -5.23 -13.48
N ASP A 228 -13.36 -4.93 -13.81
CA ASP A 228 -12.20 -5.57 -13.18
C ASP A 228 -11.96 -5.07 -11.76
N ASN A 229 -12.28 -3.81 -11.46
CA ASN A 229 -12.25 -3.32 -10.08
C ASN A 229 -13.30 -4.02 -9.22
N ILE A 230 -14.54 -4.11 -9.70
CA ILE A 230 -15.61 -4.83 -8.99
C ILE A 230 -15.25 -6.30 -8.81
N ALA A 231 -14.77 -6.96 -9.88
CA ALA A 231 -14.36 -8.37 -9.82
C ALA A 231 -13.24 -8.61 -8.81
N LEU A 232 -12.20 -7.75 -8.78
CA LEU A 232 -11.10 -7.87 -7.83
C LEU A 232 -11.57 -7.66 -6.38
N GLU A 233 -12.46 -6.70 -6.15
CA GLU A 233 -13.03 -6.43 -4.82
C GLU A 233 -13.97 -7.55 -4.33
N LEU A 234 -14.67 -8.24 -5.25
CA LEU A 234 -15.45 -9.44 -4.92
C LEU A 234 -14.56 -10.64 -4.57
N GLU A 235 -13.44 -10.83 -5.28
CA GLU A 235 -12.45 -11.86 -4.90
C GLU A 235 -11.82 -11.56 -3.54
N LEU A 236 -11.51 -10.29 -3.27
CA LEU A 236 -11.03 -9.84 -1.95
C LEU A 236 -12.02 -10.20 -0.84
N LEU A 237 -13.33 -9.99 -1.06
CA LEU A 237 -14.37 -10.35 -0.10
C LEU A 237 -14.39 -11.85 0.20
N LYS A 238 -14.24 -12.71 -0.83
CA LYS A 238 -14.18 -14.18 -0.66
C LYS A 238 -13.00 -14.60 0.21
N LEU A 239 -11.91 -13.83 0.18
CA LEU A 239 -10.71 -14.02 1.00
C LEU A 239 -10.82 -13.35 2.39
N GLY A 240 -12.02 -12.93 2.80
CA GLY A 240 -12.24 -12.26 4.10
C GLY A 240 -11.67 -10.86 4.18
N GLY A 241 -11.26 -10.28 3.04
CA GLY A 241 -10.72 -8.93 2.95
C GLY A 241 -11.77 -7.88 2.60
N ARG A 242 -11.37 -6.61 2.68
CA ARG A 242 -12.13 -5.44 2.24
C ARG A 242 -11.20 -4.37 1.68
N LYS A 243 -11.73 -3.59 0.76
CA LYS A 243 -11.08 -2.37 0.30
C LYS A 243 -11.04 -1.31 1.40
N VAL A 244 -9.97 -0.52 1.42
CA VAL A 244 -9.86 0.69 2.23
C VAL A 244 -10.42 1.88 1.43
N HIS A 245 -11.48 2.51 1.94
CA HIS A 245 -12.22 3.57 1.22
C HIS A 245 -11.55 4.94 1.26
N TYR A 246 -10.49 5.11 0.49
CA TYR A 246 -9.91 6.44 0.18
C TYR A 246 -9.87 6.74 -1.33
N SER A 247 -10.13 5.73 -2.17
CA SER A 247 -10.02 5.77 -3.62
C SER A 247 -11.35 5.53 -4.33
N GLN A 248 -11.34 5.57 -5.66
CA GLN A 248 -12.53 5.46 -6.52
C GLN A 248 -13.32 4.20 -6.24
N VAL A 249 -14.63 4.35 -6.07
CA VAL A 249 -15.57 3.24 -5.87
C VAL A 249 -16.42 3.08 -7.13
N TYR A 250 -16.50 1.87 -7.66
CA TYR A 250 -17.19 1.57 -8.91
C TYR A 250 -18.46 0.72 -8.74
N TYR A 251 -18.60 0.00 -7.63
CA TYR A 251 -19.78 -0.85 -7.44
C TYR A 251 -21.07 -0.02 -7.27
N PRO A 252 -22.21 -0.55 -7.77
CA PRO A 252 -23.50 0.07 -7.56
C PRO A 252 -23.90 0.04 -6.08
N ARG A 253 -24.87 0.87 -5.71
CA ARG A 253 -25.31 1.05 -4.33
C ARG A 253 -25.78 -0.27 -3.71
N GLU A 254 -26.52 -1.05 -4.49
CA GLU A 254 -27.10 -2.33 -4.08
C GLU A 254 -25.98 -3.31 -3.69
N LEU A 255 -24.94 -3.42 -4.52
CA LEU A 255 -23.80 -4.27 -4.23
C LEU A 255 -23.07 -3.84 -2.94
N PHE A 256 -22.93 -2.53 -2.70
CA PHE A 256 -22.32 -2.00 -1.47
C PHE A 256 -23.09 -2.42 -0.21
N TYR A 257 -24.40 -2.19 -0.16
CA TYR A 257 -25.18 -2.34 1.07
C TYR A 257 -25.81 -3.71 1.28
N GLU A 258 -25.91 -4.53 0.24
CA GLU A 258 -26.51 -5.86 0.33
C GLU A 258 -25.47 -6.98 0.38
N VAL A 259 -24.28 -6.76 -0.20
CA VAL A 259 -23.24 -7.79 -0.31
C VAL A 259 -21.98 -7.42 0.47
N LEU A 260 -21.46 -6.20 0.30
CA LEU A 260 -20.17 -5.80 0.88
C LEU A 260 -20.30 -5.36 2.36
N TYR A 261 -21.39 -4.69 2.72
CA TYR A 261 -21.62 -4.07 4.03
C TYR A 261 -23.02 -4.34 4.54
N ASP A 262 -23.25 -4.09 5.84
CA ASP A 262 -24.56 -4.23 6.47
C ASP A 262 -25.38 -2.94 6.31
N GLY A 263 -26.05 -2.81 5.16
CA GLY A 263 -26.88 -1.65 4.86
C GLY A 263 -28.11 -1.50 5.75
N ALA A 264 -28.74 -2.61 6.14
CA ALA A 264 -29.91 -2.58 7.01
C ALA A 264 -29.57 -1.97 8.37
N ARG A 265 -28.43 -2.35 8.95
CA ARG A 265 -27.94 -1.76 10.20
C ARG A 265 -27.50 -0.31 10.02
N TYR A 266 -26.87 0.02 8.90
CA TYR A 266 -26.51 1.40 8.57
C TYR A 266 -27.73 2.31 8.52
N ASP A 267 -28.77 1.92 7.81
CA ASP A 267 -30.01 2.70 7.69
C ASP A 267 -30.76 2.78 9.04
N ALA A 268 -30.73 1.73 9.86
CA ALA A 268 -31.28 1.77 11.21
C ALA A 268 -30.59 2.82 12.09
N LEU A 269 -29.26 2.91 12.06
CA LEU A 269 -28.51 3.96 12.76
C LEU A 269 -28.84 5.35 12.21
N ARG A 270 -28.95 5.51 10.89
CA ARG A 270 -29.32 6.80 10.28
C ARG A 270 -30.68 7.29 10.78
N ARG A 271 -31.68 6.41 10.86
CA ARG A 271 -32.99 6.74 11.45
C ARG A 271 -32.88 7.13 12.90
N GLN A 272 -32.22 6.30 13.71
CA GLN A 272 -32.07 6.51 15.15
C GLN A 272 -31.49 7.89 15.49
N TYR A 273 -30.52 8.35 14.70
CA TYR A 273 -29.84 9.63 14.94
C TYR A 273 -30.34 10.78 14.06
N GLY A 274 -31.44 10.62 13.33
CA GLY A 274 -32.00 11.68 12.47
C GLY A 274 -31.07 12.12 11.34
N ALA A 275 -30.20 11.22 10.85
CA ALA A 275 -29.25 11.50 9.78
C ALA A 275 -29.89 11.44 8.38
N GLU A 276 -31.10 10.87 8.27
CA GLU A 276 -31.88 10.86 7.03
C GLU A 276 -32.22 12.29 6.59
N GLY A 277 -31.88 12.65 5.36
CA GLY A 277 -32.05 14.01 4.82
C GLY A 277 -31.06 15.06 5.35
N ALA A 278 -30.44 14.85 6.52
CA ALA A 278 -29.44 15.76 7.08
C ALA A 278 -28.04 15.59 6.46
N PHE A 279 -27.67 14.35 6.12
CA PHE A 279 -26.37 14.03 5.51
C PHE A 279 -26.54 13.10 4.32
N LEU A 280 -25.71 13.29 3.28
CA LEU A 280 -25.54 12.27 2.23
C LEU A 280 -25.15 10.93 2.87
N ASP A 281 -25.61 9.83 2.28
CA ASP A 281 -25.18 8.50 2.69
C ASP A 281 -23.74 8.20 2.24
N VAL A 282 -23.15 7.14 2.80
CA VAL A 282 -21.71 6.83 2.56
C VAL A 282 -21.45 6.53 1.09
N HIS A 283 -22.24 5.66 0.46
CA HIS A 283 -22.05 5.30 -0.95
C HIS A 283 -22.14 6.53 -1.85
N THR A 284 -23.17 7.38 -1.71
CA THR A 284 -23.29 8.62 -2.48
C THR A 284 -22.09 9.56 -2.34
N LYS A 285 -21.40 9.56 -1.20
CA LYS A 285 -20.20 10.39 -0.99
C LYS A 285 -18.95 9.85 -1.69
N ILE A 286 -18.82 8.54 -1.81
CA ILE A 286 -17.56 7.88 -2.24
C ILE A 286 -17.65 7.28 -3.64
N ALA A 287 -18.85 6.99 -4.13
CA ALA A 287 -19.07 6.42 -5.44
C ALA A 287 -18.56 7.39 -6.51
N THR A 288 -17.90 6.83 -7.53
CA THR A 288 -17.40 7.60 -8.65
C THR A 288 -18.60 8.14 -9.43
N PRO A 289 -18.81 9.47 -9.52
CA PRO A 289 -19.96 10.03 -10.23
C PRO A 289 -19.83 9.74 -11.73
N ASN A 290 -20.90 9.23 -12.35
CA ASN A 290 -20.92 8.78 -13.75
C ASN A 290 -19.82 7.74 -14.04
N PRO A 291 -19.97 6.50 -13.52
CA PRO A 291 -19.29 5.37 -14.15
C PRO A 291 -19.68 5.32 -15.64
N PRO A 292 -18.76 4.92 -16.54
CA PRO A 292 -18.89 5.10 -17.99
C PRO A 292 -20.25 4.66 -18.57
#